data_AF-A0A846D1W5-F1
#
_entry.id   AF-A0A846D1W5-F1
#
_cell.length_a   1.000
_cell.length_b   1.000
_cell.length_c   1.000
_cell.angle_alpha   90.00
_cell.angle_beta   90.00
_cell.angle_gamma   90.00
#
_symmetry.space_group_name_H-M   'P 1'
#
loop_
_entity.id
_entity.type
_entity.pdbx_description
1 polymer ?
#
loop_
_entity_poly.entity_id
_entity_poly.type
_entity_poly.pdbx_seq_one_letter_code
_entity_poly.pdbx_strand_id
1 'polypeptide(L)'
;MAEKLTVKNFAGIEELEIEVKRINIVIGPQASGKSVCAKLLFYFKNFVWKILATVENEQTKPDLDSSSSYSQTFQEYFPPDSWGEHDFYIKYEISNVFIEISRNQDNKSRININYSEFFKNLKEELLTDKLNKFDRQRDFINSLIEIKNQFTEENNKKTDDIIPALNVIEILLEKVKENPESLEILKENLESNETIIKQSFPREQLTEFLRISLCDEAAYTQLFIPAGRSFFANIQSSIFSLISNKSVIEPFMIEFGSTYERIKRLNVRIMKENENRQEKKINDEIDRLIKEILCGEHIQEKGEDFVKMADGRRISIANSSSGQQETFPLTIILSALPFLVEARSPGQTVYIEEPE
;
A
#
# COMPACT_ATOMS: atom_id res chain seq x y z
N MET A 1 -23.45 -9.91 -3.73
CA MET A 1 -23.11 -8.54 -3.32
C MET A 1 -22.79 -7.75 -4.57
N ALA A 2 -23.24 -6.50 -4.65
CA ALA A 2 -23.05 -5.66 -5.82
C ALA A 2 -21.93 -4.65 -5.51
N GLU A 3 -20.80 -4.80 -6.18
CA GLU A 3 -19.79 -3.75 -6.33
C GLU A 3 -19.95 -3.21 -7.75
N LYS A 4 -20.01 -1.89 -7.92
CA LYS A 4 -20.34 -1.28 -9.20
C LYS A 4 -19.60 0.03 -9.42
N LEU A 5 -19.19 0.25 -10.66
CA LEU A 5 -18.65 1.51 -11.15
C LEU A 5 -19.58 2.05 -12.25
N THR A 6 -20.01 3.29 -12.09
CA THR A 6 -20.78 4.05 -13.08
C THR A 6 -19.94 5.24 -13.54
N VAL A 7 -19.83 5.44 -14.85
CA VAL A 7 -19.08 6.54 -15.46
C VAL A 7 -19.95 7.17 -16.53
N LYS A 8 -20.05 8.51 -16.52
CA LYS A 8 -20.77 9.28 -17.55
C LYS A 8 -19.93 10.47 -17.98
N ASN A 9 -19.74 10.59 -19.30
CA ASN A 9 -19.04 11.69 -19.98
C ASN A 9 -17.62 11.99 -19.46
N PHE A 10 -16.84 10.96 -19.14
CA PHE A 10 -15.50 11.13 -18.57
C PHE A 10 -14.43 10.41 -19.40
N ALA A 11 -13.36 11.13 -19.77
CA ALA A 11 -12.17 10.57 -20.42
C ALA A 11 -12.45 9.62 -21.60
N GLY A 12 -13.36 10.03 -22.49
CA GLY A 12 -13.76 9.28 -23.69
C GLY A 12 -14.85 8.23 -23.45
N ILE A 13 -15.34 8.09 -22.22
CA ILE A 13 -16.46 7.21 -21.87
C ILE A 13 -17.76 8.04 -21.83
N GLU A 14 -18.69 7.78 -22.75
CA GLU A 14 -20.01 8.43 -22.77
C GLU A 14 -20.89 7.93 -21.62
N GLU A 15 -21.09 6.61 -21.55
CA GLU A 15 -21.81 5.96 -20.47
C GLU A 15 -21.27 4.55 -20.25
N LEU A 16 -21.00 4.21 -19.00
CA LEU A 16 -20.54 2.90 -18.58
C LEU A 16 -21.14 2.55 -17.23
N GLU A 17 -21.61 1.32 -17.13
CA GLU A 17 -21.99 0.70 -15.87
C GLU A 17 -21.40 -0.70 -15.84
N ILE A 18 -20.51 -0.97 -14.88
CA ILE A 18 -19.90 -2.30 -14.71
C ILE A 18 -20.13 -2.81 -13.30
N GLU A 19 -20.52 -4.07 -13.20
CA GLU A 19 -20.50 -4.81 -11.94
C GLU A 19 -19.11 -5.44 -11.77
N VAL A 20 -18.45 -5.16 -10.65
CA VAL A 20 -17.13 -5.67 -10.33
C VAL A 20 -17.26 -7.04 -9.69
N LYS A 21 -16.59 -8.03 -10.28
CA LYS A 21 -16.50 -9.41 -9.77
C LYS A 21 -15.12 -9.65 -9.17
N ARG A 22 -14.88 -10.86 -8.66
CA ARG A 22 -13.56 -11.29 -8.16
C ARG A 22 -12.49 -11.31 -9.26
N ILE A 23 -12.88 -11.63 -10.49
CA ILE A 23 -12.03 -11.57 -11.68
C ILE A 23 -12.78 -10.78 -12.73
N ASN A 24 -12.15 -9.73 -13.24
CA ASN A 24 -12.70 -8.86 -14.28
C ASN A 24 -11.72 -8.84 -15.45
N ILE A 25 -12.21 -9.13 -16.64
CA ILE A 25 -11.42 -9.08 -17.88
C ILE A 25 -12.06 -8.01 -18.76
N VAL A 26 -11.36 -6.90 -18.95
CA VAL A 26 -11.84 -5.75 -19.73
C VAL A 26 -11.10 -5.70 -21.05
N ILE A 27 -11.80 -5.98 -22.15
CA ILE A 27 -11.26 -6.01 -23.52
C ILE A 27 -12.00 -5.03 -24.42
N GLY A 28 -11.31 -4.49 -25.42
CA GLY A 28 -11.89 -3.52 -26.35
C GLY A 28 -10.84 -2.75 -27.15
N PRO A 29 -11.26 -1.99 -28.17
CA PRO A 29 -10.38 -1.20 -29.03
C PRO A 29 -9.47 -0.22 -28.27
N GLN A 30 -8.39 0.23 -28.90
CA GLN A 30 -7.53 1.28 -28.34
C GLN A 30 -8.35 2.53 -28.00
N ALA A 31 -7.96 3.22 -26.92
CA ALA A 31 -8.62 4.43 -26.42
C ALA A 31 -10.11 4.29 -26.04
N SER A 32 -10.62 3.08 -25.83
CA SER A 32 -12.01 2.84 -25.42
C SER A 32 -12.28 3.00 -23.91
N GLY A 33 -11.37 3.61 -23.14
CA GLY A 33 -11.53 3.84 -21.70
C GLY A 33 -11.20 2.66 -20.75
N LYS A 34 -10.61 1.57 -21.25
CA LYS A 34 -10.27 0.38 -20.43
C LYS A 34 -9.37 0.71 -19.22
N SER A 35 -8.24 1.37 -19.47
CA SER A 35 -7.31 1.85 -18.44
C SER A 35 -7.96 2.85 -17.50
N VAL A 36 -8.83 3.73 -18.02
CA VAL A 36 -9.58 4.69 -17.20
C VAL A 36 -10.43 3.95 -16.16
N CYS A 37 -11.12 2.88 -16.55
CA CYS A 37 -11.92 2.07 -15.63
C CYS A 37 -11.06 1.45 -14.52
N ALA A 38 -9.93 0.85 -14.87
CA ALA A 38 -9.01 0.24 -13.90
C ALA A 38 -8.45 1.28 -12.91
N LYS A 39 -8.00 2.43 -13.43
CA LYS A 39 -7.47 3.55 -12.63
C LYS A 39 -8.56 4.14 -11.72
N LEU A 40 -9.82 4.24 -12.18
CA LEU A 40 -10.94 4.72 -11.37
C LEU A 40 -11.23 3.75 -10.22
N LEU A 41 -11.33 2.44 -10.48
CA LEU A 41 -11.51 1.45 -9.43
C LEU A 41 -10.39 1.52 -8.39
N PHE A 42 -9.14 1.58 -8.84
CA PHE A 42 -7.98 1.74 -7.96
C PHE A 42 -8.08 3.00 -7.10
N TYR A 43 -8.41 4.14 -7.71
CA TYR A 43 -8.56 5.42 -7.02
C TYR A 43 -9.67 5.39 -5.96
N PHE A 44 -10.85 4.89 -6.28
CA PHE A 44 -11.98 4.83 -5.35
C PHE A 44 -11.75 3.84 -4.21
N LYS A 45 -11.22 2.65 -4.50
CA LYS A 45 -10.90 1.66 -3.46
C LYS A 45 -9.78 2.14 -2.53
N ASN A 46 -8.95 3.10 -2.94
CA ASN A 46 -7.92 3.69 -2.09
C ASN A 46 -8.44 4.76 -1.11
N PHE A 47 -9.72 5.14 -1.21
CA PHE A 47 -10.30 6.18 -0.38
C PHE A 47 -10.23 5.87 1.12
N VAL A 48 -10.45 4.60 1.51
CA VAL A 48 -10.38 4.18 2.92
C VAL A 48 -8.98 4.36 3.52
N TRP A 49 -7.94 4.10 2.72
CA TRP A 49 -6.54 4.30 3.13
C TRP A 49 -6.18 5.79 3.19
N LYS A 50 -6.87 6.62 2.40
CA LYS A 50 -6.74 8.07 2.52
C LYS A 50 -7.33 8.58 3.84
N ILE A 51 -8.48 8.07 4.26
CA ILE A 51 -9.09 8.38 5.57
C ILE A 51 -8.11 7.99 6.69
N LEU A 52 -7.53 6.79 6.60
CA LEU A 52 -6.52 6.31 7.53
C LEU A 52 -5.33 7.28 7.65
N ALA A 53 -4.74 7.66 6.52
CA ALA A 53 -3.62 8.58 6.48
C ALA A 53 -3.99 9.95 7.07
N THR A 54 -5.22 10.43 6.87
CA THR A 54 -5.70 11.67 7.51
C THR A 54 -5.75 11.50 9.03
N VAL A 55 -6.30 10.39 9.53
CA VAL A 55 -6.38 10.09 10.97
C VAL A 55 -4.99 9.99 11.59
N GLU A 56 -4.04 9.35 10.91
CA GLU A 56 -2.67 9.18 11.42
C GLU A 56 -1.92 10.52 11.56
N ASN A 57 -2.08 11.41 10.58
CA ASN A 57 -1.30 12.66 10.44
C ASN A 57 -1.85 13.88 11.22
N GLU A 58 -2.86 13.74 12.08
CA GLU A 58 -3.47 14.88 12.78
C GLU A 58 -2.53 15.56 13.80
N GLN A 59 -1.71 16.50 13.32
CA GLN A 59 -1.51 17.76 14.03
C GLN A 59 -2.63 18.72 13.60
N THR A 60 -3.47 19.09 14.56
CA THR A 60 -4.48 20.19 14.51
C THR A 60 -5.53 20.14 13.40
N LYS A 61 -6.74 19.68 13.75
CA LYS A 61 -8.02 19.88 13.05
C LYS A 61 -7.98 19.83 11.51
N PRO A 62 -8.09 18.65 10.89
CA PRO A 62 -8.33 18.54 9.46
C PRO A 62 -9.77 18.11 9.22
N ASP A 63 -10.57 19.06 8.76
CA ASP A 63 -11.84 18.76 8.10
C ASP A 63 -11.58 17.71 7.00
N LEU A 64 -12.44 16.67 6.89
CA LEU A 64 -12.45 15.85 5.67
C LEU A 64 -12.71 16.74 4.43
N ASP A 65 -13.26 17.93 4.65
CA ASP A 65 -13.47 18.97 3.65
C ASP A 65 -12.19 19.68 3.17
N SER A 66 -11.01 19.29 3.69
CA SER A 66 -9.73 19.42 2.95
C SER A 66 -9.67 18.44 1.77
N SER A 67 -10.76 18.42 1.02
CA SER A 67 -10.96 17.94 -0.34
C SER A 67 -9.82 18.29 -1.31
N SER A 68 -8.90 19.20 -0.94
CA SER A 68 -7.70 19.53 -1.70
C SER A 68 -6.81 18.31 -1.97
N SER A 69 -6.51 17.45 -0.98
CA SER A 69 -5.54 16.38 -1.20
C SER A 69 -6.11 15.22 -2.03
N TYR A 70 -7.34 14.77 -1.78
CA TYR A 70 -7.96 13.69 -2.57
C TYR A 70 -8.36 14.17 -3.97
N SER A 71 -8.83 15.42 -4.11
CA SER A 71 -9.06 16.02 -5.44
C SER A 71 -7.77 16.23 -6.21
N GLN A 72 -6.69 16.61 -5.53
CA GLN A 72 -5.38 16.74 -6.16
C GLN A 72 -4.89 15.37 -6.65
N THR A 73 -5.00 14.31 -5.86
CA THR A 73 -4.67 12.94 -6.33
C THR A 73 -5.54 12.53 -7.53
N PHE A 74 -6.82 12.91 -7.57
CA PHE A 74 -7.65 12.68 -8.76
C PHE A 74 -7.09 13.41 -9.99
N GLN A 75 -6.72 14.68 -9.85
CA GLN A 75 -6.11 15.48 -10.93
C GLN A 75 -4.74 14.96 -11.37
N GLU A 76 -3.96 14.36 -10.45
CA GLU A 76 -2.68 13.74 -10.75
C GLU A 76 -2.86 12.44 -11.56
N TYR A 77 -3.88 11.64 -11.22
CA TYR A 77 -4.20 10.40 -11.94
C TYR A 77 -4.93 10.66 -13.26
N PHE A 78 -5.78 11.68 -13.27
CA PHE A 78 -6.60 12.10 -14.39
C PHE A 78 -6.40 13.61 -14.57
N PRO A 79 -5.42 14.05 -15.38
CA PRO A 79 -5.21 15.48 -15.63
C PRO A 79 -6.47 16.15 -16.17
N PRO A 80 -6.82 17.40 -15.77
CA PRO A 80 -8.05 18.07 -16.19
C PRO A 80 -8.28 18.12 -17.70
N ASP A 81 -7.21 18.19 -18.49
CA ASP A 81 -7.26 18.19 -19.96
C ASP A 81 -7.80 16.87 -20.54
N SER A 82 -7.80 15.78 -19.75
CA SER A 82 -8.34 14.47 -20.14
C SER A 82 -9.83 14.29 -19.85
N TRP A 83 -10.47 15.19 -19.10
CA TRP A 83 -11.84 14.98 -18.62
C TRP A 83 -12.92 15.24 -19.68
N GLY A 84 -12.58 15.96 -20.76
CA GLY A 84 -13.54 16.52 -21.73
C GLY A 84 -14.04 17.91 -21.33
N GLU A 85 -14.91 18.51 -22.15
CA GLU A 85 -15.39 19.90 -21.95
C GLU A 85 -16.74 20.00 -21.21
N HIS A 86 -17.48 18.89 -21.06
CA HIS A 86 -18.83 18.86 -20.50
C HIS A 86 -18.88 18.37 -19.05
N ASP A 87 -20.05 18.47 -18.42
CA ASP A 87 -20.29 17.86 -17.11
C ASP A 87 -20.02 16.36 -17.16
N PHE A 88 -19.41 15.84 -16.10
CA PHE A 88 -19.18 14.42 -15.94
C PHE A 88 -19.66 13.95 -14.57
N TYR A 89 -19.94 12.65 -14.49
CA TYR A 89 -20.35 12.00 -13.26
C TYR A 89 -19.70 10.62 -13.17
N ILE A 90 -19.12 10.33 -12.01
CA ILE A 90 -18.49 9.05 -11.71
C ILE A 90 -18.97 8.60 -10.34
N LYS A 91 -19.38 7.34 -10.22
CA LYS A 91 -19.83 6.76 -8.95
C LYS A 91 -19.24 5.37 -8.77
N TYR A 92 -18.57 5.17 -7.65
CA TYR A 92 -18.23 3.85 -7.16
C TYR A 92 -19.13 3.49 -5.99
N GLU A 93 -19.72 2.31 -6.01
CA GLU A 93 -20.58 1.81 -4.94
C GLU A 93 -20.27 0.36 -4.61
N ILE A 94 -20.28 0.06 -3.30
CA ILE A 94 -20.15 -1.29 -2.78
C ILE A 94 -21.25 -1.50 -1.73
N SER A 95 -22.12 -2.47 -1.98
CA SER A 95 -23.37 -2.65 -1.23
C SER A 95 -24.25 -1.39 -1.27
N ASN A 96 -24.28 -0.59 -0.20
CA ASN A 96 -25.04 0.66 -0.09
C ASN A 96 -24.15 1.88 0.22
N VAL A 97 -22.84 1.68 0.26
CA VAL A 97 -21.83 2.72 0.51
C VAL A 97 -21.28 3.19 -0.82
N PHE A 98 -21.10 4.50 -0.97
CA PHE A 98 -20.70 5.09 -2.24
C PHE A 98 -19.72 6.24 -2.09
N ILE A 99 -18.98 6.47 -3.16
CA ILE A 99 -18.16 7.67 -3.42
C ILE A 99 -18.53 8.13 -4.82
N GLU A 100 -18.83 9.40 -4.99
CA GLU A 100 -19.14 10.00 -6.28
C GLU A 100 -18.34 11.27 -6.52
N ILE A 101 -18.00 11.48 -7.79
CA ILE A 101 -17.27 12.63 -8.26
C ILE A 101 -18.07 13.23 -9.42
N SER A 102 -18.31 14.53 -9.34
CA SER A 102 -18.93 15.29 -10.42
C SER A 102 -18.16 16.56 -10.72
N ARG A 103 -18.28 17.02 -11.97
CA ARG A 103 -17.81 18.35 -12.36
C ARG A 103 -18.96 19.08 -13.03
N ASN A 104 -19.14 20.34 -12.64
CA ASN A 104 -20.03 21.28 -13.32
C ASN A 104 -19.20 22.17 -14.25
N GLN A 105 -19.76 22.50 -15.42
CA GLN A 105 -19.12 23.21 -16.52
C GLN A 105 -18.53 24.57 -16.12
N ASP A 106 -19.10 25.20 -15.09
CA ASP A 106 -18.71 26.53 -14.60
C ASP A 106 -17.30 26.59 -13.99
N ASN A 107 -16.69 25.44 -13.65
CA ASN A 107 -15.36 25.41 -13.02
C ASN A 107 -14.47 24.28 -13.59
N LYS A 108 -13.69 24.60 -14.64
CA LYS A 108 -12.99 23.62 -15.49
C LYS A 108 -12.09 22.62 -14.75
N SER A 109 -11.44 23.03 -13.65
CA SER A 109 -10.47 22.20 -12.93
C SER A 109 -10.97 21.70 -11.58
N ARG A 110 -12.12 22.15 -11.07
CA ARG A 110 -12.60 21.76 -9.74
C ARG A 110 -13.63 20.65 -9.85
N ILE A 111 -13.39 19.58 -9.09
CA ILE A 111 -14.35 18.50 -8.92
C ILE A 111 -15.11 18.67 -7.61
N ASN A 112 -16.33 18.15 -7.58
CA ASN A 112 -17.13 17.95 -6.38
C ASN A 112 -17.03 16.48 -5.99
N ILE A 113 -16.68 16.21 -4.75
CA ILE A 113 -16.62 14.85 -4.20
C ILE A 113 -17.73 14.74 -3.16
N ASN A 114 -18.56 13.71 -3.29
CA ASN A 114 -19.56 13.35 -2.30
C ASN A 114 -19.42 11.87 -1.96
N TYR A 115 -19.74 11.49 -0.74
CA TYR A 115 -19.60 10.11 -0.28
C TYR A 115 -20.59 9.84 0.84
N SER A 116 -20.96 8.57 1.01
CA SER A 116 -21.94 8.17 2.02
C SER A 116 -21.46 8.47 3.45
N GLU A 117 -22.42 8.74 4.34
CA GLU A 117 -22.17 9.03 5.77
C GLU A 117 -21.33 7.97 6.49
N PHE A 118 -21.36 6.74 5.99
CA PHE A 118 -20.47 5.65 6.40
C PHE A 118 -19.01 6.07 6.55
N PHE A 119 -18.45 6.80 5.57
CA PHE A 119 -17.04 7.21 5.62
C PHE A 119 -16.76 8.32 6.63
N LYS A 120 -17.75 9.17 6.93
CA LYS A 120 -17.63 10.17 7.99
C LYS A 120 -17.60 9.49 9.34
N ASN A 121 -18.56 8.59 9.58
CA ASN A 121 -18.63 7.78 10.81
C ASN A 121 -17.36 6.95 11.00
N LEU A 122 -16.86 6.33 9.92
CA LEU A 122 -15.59 5.59 9.94
C LEU A 122 -14.41 6.45 10.39
N LYS A 123 -14.29 7.68 9.88
CA LYS A 123 -13.24 8.60 10.35
C LYS A 123 -13.42 8.94 11.83
N GLU A 124 -14.62 9.31 12.25
CA GLU A 124 -14.91 9.68 13.64
C GLU A 124 -14.63 8.54 14.62
N GLU A 125 -14.97 7.30 14.23
CA GLU A 125 -14.69 6.10 15.00
C GLU A 125 -13.18 5.86 15.14
N LEU A 126 -12.43 5.92 14.03
CA LEU A 126 -10.97 5.78 14.06
C LEU A 126 -10.29 6.87 14.90
N LEU A 127 -10.80 8.11 14.87
CA LEU A 127 -10.31 9.20 15.71
C LEU A 127 -10.59 8.96 17.20
N THR A 128 -11.81 8.56 17.52
CA THR A 128 -12.23 8.26 18.90
C THR A 128 -11.39 7.13 19.48
N ASP A 129 -11.16 6.08 18.71
CA ASP A 129 -10.35 4.95 19.11
C ASP A 129 -8.87 5.30 19.29
N LYS A 130 -8.33 6.15 18.41
CA LYS A 130 -6.98 6.71 18.55
C LYS A 130 -6.86 7.48 19.86
N LEU A 131 -7.80 8.37 20.17
CA LEU A 131 -7.81 9.19 21.39
C LEU A 131 -7.94 8.34 22.67
N ASN A 132 -8.93 7.45 22.75
CA ASN A 132 -9.17 6.58 23.90
C ASN A 132 -7.96 5.69 24.24
N LYS A 133 -7.15 5.33 23.25
CA LYS A 133 -5.94 4.52 23.47
C LYS A 133 -4.73 5.35 23.86
N PHE A 134 -4.61 6.59 23.37
CA PHE A 134 -3.64 7.53 23.92
C PHE A 134 -3.87 7.77 25.40
N ASP A 135 -5.14 7.93 25.81
CA ASP A 135 -5.48 8.09 27.23
C ASP A 135 -5.08 6.85 28.04
N ARG A 136 -5.40 5.63 27.58
CA ARG A 136 -4.98 4.39 28.26
C ARG A 136 -3.46 4.21 28.34
N GLN A 137 -2.72 4.53 27.29
CA GLN A 137 -1.25 4.46 27.31
C GLN A 137 -0.67 5.50 28.27
N ARG A 138 -1.22 6.72 28.28
CA ARG A 138 -0.84 7.78 29.19
C ARG A 138 -1.12 7.40 30.64
N ASP A 139 -2.28 6.81 30.93
CA ASP A 139 -2.64 6.30 32.26
C ASP A 139 -1.71 5.18 32.72
N PHE A 140 -1.32 4.28 31.82
CA PHE A 140 -0.33 3.24 32.11
C PHE A 140 1.05 3.83 32.43
N ILE A 141 1.53 4.80 31.63
CA ILE A 141 2.81 5.49 31.90
C ILE A 141 2.75 6.26 33.23
N ASN A 142 1.65 6.97 33.49
CA ASN A 142 1.45 7.69 34.74
C ASN A 142 1.43 6.72 35.94
N SER A 143 0.78 5.57 35.81
CA SER A 143 0.77 4.52 36.84
C SER A 143 2.19 4.01 37.11
N LEU A 144 3.02 3.81 36.08
CA LEU A 144 4.43 3.43 36.24
C LEU A 144 5.26 4.52 36.94
N ILE A 145 4.99 5.80 36.65
CA ILE A 145 5.64 6.94 37.30
C ILE A 145 5.23 7.03 38.77
N GLU A 146 3.94 6.85 39.09
CA GLU A 146 3.44 6.85 40.47
C GLU A 146 4.05 5.72 41.28
N ILE A 147 4.09 4.50 40.73
CA ILE A 147 4.76 3.34 41.35
C ILE A 147 6.22 3.68 41.63
N LYS A 148 6.96 4.23 40.65
CA LYS A 148 8.35 4.67 40.84
C LYS A 148 8.48 5.69 41.98
N ASN A 149 7.61 6.70 42.05
CA ASN A 149 7.68 7.74 43.08
C ASN A 149 7.41 7.17 44.47
N GLN A 150 6.42 6.29 44.63
CA GLN A 150 6.14 5.59 45.89
C GLN A 150 7.33 4.75 46.37
N PHE A 151 8.02 4.04 45.47
CA PHE A 151 9.24 3.30 45.80
C PHE A 151 10.44 4.22 46.15
N THR A 152 10.47 5.45 45.63
CA THR A 152 11.51 6.44 45.95
C THR A 152 11.26 7.09 47.31
N GLU A 153 9.99 7.18 47.74
CA GLU A 153 9.61 7.69 49.07
C GLU A 153 9.69 6.62 50.18
N GLU A 154 9.45 5.33 49.89
CA GLU A 154 9.42 4.29 50.93
C GLU A 154 10.73 3.51 51.16
N ASN A 155 11.76 3.68 50.34
CA ASN A 155 13.08 3.09 50.64
C ASN A 155 13.96 3.97 51.52
N ASN A 156 13.57 4.00 52.80
CA ASN A 156 14.53 3.88 53.90
C ASN A 156 14.24 2.65 54.80
N LYS A 157 13.48 1.63 54.34
CA LYS A 157 13.46 0.29 54.97
C LYS A 157 12.75 -0.82 54.15
N LYS A 158 13.56 -1.82 53.76
CA LYS A 158 13.28 -3.26 53.52
C LYS A 158 12.19 -3.65 52.49
N THR A 159 12.63 -4.26 51.39
CA THR A 159 11.77 -5.03 50.46
C THR A 159 12.50 -6.28 49.95
N ASP A 160 12.24 -7.44 50.55
CA ASP A 160 12.67 -8.76 50.04
C ASP A 160 11.53 -9.51 49.30
N ASP A 161 10.28 -9.00 49.30
CA ASP A 161 9.11 -9.77 48.83
C ASP A 161 8.43 -9.25 47.54
N ILE A 162 9.07 -8.39 46.74
CA ILE A 162 8.51 -7.91 45.44
C ILE A 162 9.48 -8.13 44.26
N ILE A 163 10.37 -9.12 44.38
CA ILE A 163 11.47 -9.39 43.44
C ILE A 163 11.04 -9.76 41.99
N PRO A 164 9.87 -10.36 41.68
CA PRO A 164 9.60 -10.78 40.30
C PRO A 164 9.29 -9.65 39.30
N ALA A 165 8.57 -8.60 39.73
CA ALA A 165 8.24 -7.46 38.88
C ALA A 165 9.36 -6.39 38.88
N LEU A 166 10.09 -6.28 40.00
CA LEU A 166 11.29 -5.46 40.11
C LEU A 166 12.43 -5.98 39.22
N ASN A 167 12.56 -7.30 39.01
CA ASN A 167 13.60 -7.84 38.13
C ASN A 167 13.54 -7.31 36.68
N VAL A 168 12.36 -7.10 36.09
CA VAL A 168 12.29 -6.58 34.70
C VAL A 168 12.68 -5.11 34.65
N ILE A 169 12.24 -4.31 35.63
CA ILE A 169 12.57 -2.88 35.72
C ILE A 169 14.04 -2.68 36.14
N GLU A 170 14.58 -3.50 37.06
CA GLU A 170 15.99 -3.51 37.45
C GLU A 170 16.91 -3.99 36.33
N ILE A 171 16.53 -5.01 35.55
CA ILE A 171 17.28 -5.44 34.35
C ILE A 171 17.33 -4.32 33.31
N LEU A 172 16.24 -3.55 33.15
CA LEU A 172 16.20 -2.39 32.27
C LEU A 172 17.03 -1.22 32.82
N LEU A 173 17.07 -1.02 34.13
CA LEU A 173 17.84 0.05 34.79
C LEU A 173 19.34 -0.27 34.95
N GLU A 174 19.73 -1.53 35.09
CA GLU A 174 21.14 -1.97 35.11
C GLU A 174 21.78 -1.83 33.72
N LYS A 175 21.08 -2.22 32.65
CA LYS A 175 21.54 -2.01 31.27
C LYS A 175 21.72 -0.53 30.91
N VAL A 176 20.94 0.36 31.52
CA VAL A 176 21.06 1.82 31.37
C VAL A 176 22.25 2.39 32.16
N LYS A 177 22.65 1.77 33.28
CA LYS A 177 23.81 2.20 34.08
C LYS A 177 25.15 1.83 33.44
N GLU A 178 25.22 0.71 32.71
CA GLU A 178 26.47 0.28 32.06
C GLU A 178 26.84 1.08 30.81
N ASN A 179 25.87 1.71 30.13
CA ASN A 179 26.14 2.62 29.03
C ASN A 179 25.02 3.66 28.85
N PRO A 180 25.26 4.97 29.07
CA PRO A 180 24.25 6.02 28.93
C PRO A 180 23.71 6.20 27.50
N GLU A 181 24.43 5.75 26.45
CA GLU A 181 23.91 5.70 25.06
C GLU A 181 22.76 4.69 24.92
N SER A 182 22.67 3.68 25.80
CA SER A 182 21.60 2.67 25.77
C SER A 182 20.23 3.27 26.07
N LEU A 183 20.16 4.39 26.81
CA LEU A 183 18.91 5.07 27.12
C LEU A 183 18.39 5.83 25.90
N GLU A 184 19.29 6.39 25.10
CA GLU A 184 18.96 7.08 23.85
C GLU A 184 18.56 6.06 22.79
N ILE A 185 19.24 4.91 22.72
CA ILE A 185 18.86 3.75 21.90
C ILE A 185 17.52 3.14 22.36
N LEU A 186 17.23 3.06 23.66
CA LEU A 186 15.93 2.58 24.17
C LEU A 186 14.81 3.58 23.88
N LYS A 187 15.07 4.89 23.99
CA LYS A 187 14.14 5.94 23.57
C LYS A 187 13.90 5.91 22.07
N GLU A 188 14.95 5.83 21.26
CA GLU A 188 14.84 5.64 19.82
C GLU A 188 14.10 4.36 19.46
N ASN A 189 14.35 3.24 20.15
CA ASN A 189 13.64 1.99 19.91
C ASN A 189 12.19 2.04 20.39
N LEU A 190 11.88 2.74 21.48
CA LEU A 190 10.51 2.97 21.96
C LEU A 190 9.77 3.96 21.06
N GLU A 191 10.42 4.99 20.53
CA GLU A 191 9.87 5.95 19.57
C GLU A 191 9.71 5.32 18.17
N SER A 192 10.64 4.46 17.76
CA SER A 192 10.57 3.66 16.53
C SER A 192 9.48 2.61 16.63
N ASN A 193 9.38 1.91 17.76
CA ASN A 193 8.28 0.98 18.02
C ASN A 193 6.96 1.71 18.21
N GLU A 194 6.93 2.87 18.86
CA GLU A 194 5.74 3.71 18.92
C GLU A 194 5.31 4.13 17.52
N THR A 195 6.23 4.46 16.61
CA THR A 195 5.90 4.84 15.24
C THR A 195 5.36 3.64 14.45
N ILE A 196 5.99 2.47 14.57
CA ILE A 196 5.52 1.21 13.94
C ILE A 196 4.18 0.77 14.53
N ILE A 197 3.98 0.87 15.84
CA ILE A 197 2.72 0.53 16.54
C ILE A 197 1.63 1.57 16.22
N LYS A 198 1.95 2.87 16.17
CA LYS A 198 1.04 3.95 15.76
C LYS A 198 0.60 3.81 14.29
N GLN A 199 1.45 3.27 13.40
CA GLN A 199 1.15 3.05 11.98
C GLN A 199 0.42 1.72 11.71
N SER A 200 0.75 0.64 12.43
CA SER A 200 0.12 -0.68 12.22
C SER A 200 -1.29 -0.76 12.80
N PHE A 201 -1.55 -0.03 13.88
CA PHE A 201 -2.76 -0.21 14.67
C PHE A 201 -4.03 0.37 14.04
N PRO A 202 -4.07 1.64 13.57
CA PRO A 202 -5.24 2.16 12.88
C PRO A 202 -5.58 1.37 11.61
N ARG A 203 -4.57 0.80 10.95
CA ARG A 203 -4.73 -0.03 9.75
C ARG A 203 -5.46 -1.34 10.03
N GLU A 204 -5.05 -2.09 11.05
CA GLU A 204 -5.72 -3.34 11.45
C GLU A 204 -7.18 -3.09 11.86
N GLN A 205 -7.43 -2.00 12.58
CA GLN A 205 -8.78 -1.63 12.99
C GLN A 205 -9.68 -1.23 11.83
N LEU A 206 -9.18 -0.36 10.95
CA LEU A 206 -9.87 0.00 9.72
C LEU A 206 -10.20 -1.25 8.91
N THR A 207 -9.22 -2.15 8.77
CA THR A 207 -9.38 -3.41 8.05
C THR A 207 -10.54 -4.21 8.64
N GLU A 208 -10.54 -4.46 9.95
CA GLU A 208 -11.59 -5.25 10.60
C GLU A 208 -12.96 -4.55 10.52
N PHE A 209 -13.00 -3.23 10.72
CA PHE A 209 -14.23 -2.45 10.58
C PHE A 209 -14.84 -2.56 9.19
N LEU A 210 -14.03 -2.42 8.14
CA LEU A 210 -14.47 -2.56 6.75
C LEU A 210 -14.98 -3.97 6.45
N ARG A 211 -14.32 -5.01 6.98
CA ARG A 211 -14.73 -6.41 6.81
C ARG A 211 -16.10 -6.68 7.44
N ILE A 212 -16.30 -6.22 8.67
CA ILE A 212 -17.54 -6.41 9.42
C ILE A 212 -18.67 -5.58 8.81
N SER A 213 -18.40 -4.33 8.45
CA SER A 213 -19.43 -3.37 8.04
C SER A 213 -19.78 -3.44 6.56
N LEU A 214 -18.86 -3.93 5.71
CA LEU A 214 -19.05 -4.04 4.26
C LEU A 214 -18.78 -5.46 3.77
N CYS A 215 -17.51 -5.80 3.58
CA CYS A 215 -17.02 -7.10 3.12
C CYS A 215 -15.49 -7.15 3.14
N ASP A 216 -14.92 -8.34 2.96
CA ASP A 216 -13.47 -8.53 2.89
C ASP A 216 -12.83 -7.69 1.76
N GLU A 217 -13.46 -7.68 0.58
CA GLU A 217 -12.97 -6.97 -0.60
C GLU A 217 -12.84 -5.45 -0.40
N ALA A 218 -13.60 -4.85 0.53
CA ALA A 218 -13.51 -3.43 0.86
C ALA A 218 -12.21 -3.08 1.60
N ALA A 219 -11.61 -4.07 2.26
CA ALA A 219 -10.39 -3.93 3.06
C ALA A 219 -9.14 -4.43 2.34
N TYR A 220 -9.24 -4.82 1.06
CA TYR A 220 -8.11 -5.32 0.30
C TYR A 220 -7.07 -4.22 0.07
N THR A 221 -5.81 -4.58 0.24
CA THR A 221 -4.71 -3.75 -0.26
C THR A 221 -4.77 -3.69 -1.78
N GLN A 222 -4.17 -2.67 -2.38
CA GLN A 222 -4.22 -2.51 -3.84
C GLN A 222 -2.83 -2.51 -4.43
N LEU A 223 -2.71 -3.11 -5.60
CA LEU A 223 -1.51 -3.09 -6.41
C LEU A 223 -1.89 -2.78 -7.85
N PHE A 224 -1.30 -1.73 -8.40
CA PHE A 224 -1.45 -1.37 -9.81
C PHE A 224 -0.20 -1.74 -10.59
N ILE A 225 -0.37 -2.49 -11.67
CA ILE A 225 0.68 -2.85 -12.61
C ILE A 225 0.38 -2.14 -13.94
N PRO A 226 1.03 -1.00 -14.21
CA PRO A 226 0.72 -0.16 -15.36
C PRO A 226 1.29 -0.71 -16.66
N ALA A 227 0.68 -0.30 -17.78
CA ALA A 227 1.20 -0.55 -19.12
C ALA A 227 2.41 0.37 -19.37
N GLY A 228 3.63 -0.18 -19.30
CA GLY A 228 4.85 0.65 -19.33
C GLY A 228 6.01 0.03 -20.10
N ARG A 229 5.85 -0.27 -21.39
CA ARG A 229 6.90 -0.90 -22.23
C ARG A 229 8.25 -0.18 -22.15
N SER A 230 8.23 1.14 -22.36
CA SER A 230 9.43 1.99 -22.32
C SER A 230 9.95 2.20 -20.91
N PHE A 231 9.11 2.09 -19.88
CA PHE A 231 9.54 2.25 -18.50
C PHE A 231 10.29 1.02 -17.99
N PHE A 232 9.77 -0.19 -18.26
CA PHE A 232 10.36 -1.44 -17.79
C PHE A 232 11.78 -1.67 -18.31
N ALA A 233 12.04 -1.34 -19.57
CA ALA A 233 13.39 -1.33 -20.14
C ALA A 233 14.33 -0.35 -19.42
N ASN A 234 13.82 0.81 -19.00
CA ASN A 234 14.60 1.88 -18.37
C ASN A 234 14.78 1.71 -16.85
N ILE A 235 13.95 0.91 -16.16
CA ILE A 235 14.19 0.55 -14.74
C ILE A 235 15.58 -0.08 -14.59
N GLN A 236 16.02 -0.84 -15.60
CA GLN A 236 17.27 -1.59 -15.54
C GLN A 236 18.51 -0.72 -15.79
N SER A 237 18.37 0.43 -16.46
CA SER A 237 19.50 1.23 -16.94
C SER A 237 19.97 2.32 -15.99
N SER A 238 19.11 2.84 -15.10
CA SER A 238 19.40 3.76 -13.96
C SER A 238 18.24 4.72 -13.74
N ILE A 239 17.93 5.03 -12.47
CA ILE A 239 16.93 6.06 -12.09
C ILE A 239 17.22 7.43 -12.72
N PHE A 240 18.49 7.78 -12.99
CA PHE A 240 18.86 9.04 -13.63
C PHE A 240 18.49 9.08 -15.12
N SER A 241 18.43 7.93 -15.80
CA SER A 241 17.94 7.86 -17.18
C SER A 241 16.44 8.10 -17.27
N LEU A 242 15.68 7.66 -16.25
CA LEU A 242 14.24 7.93 -16.13
C LEU A 242 13.96 9.41 -15.86
N ILE A 243 14.71 10.04 -14.94
CA ILE A 243 14.50 11.45 -14.55
C ILE A 243 14.97 12.43 -15.64
N SER A 244 16.04 12.10 -16.38
CA SER A 244 16.57 12.98 -17.42
C SER A 244 15.69 13.05 -18.67
N ASN A 245 14.88 12.01 -18.92
CA ASN A 245 13.78 12.06 -19.87
C ASN A 245 12.65 12.88 -19.24
N LYS A 246 12.49 14.14 -19.68
CA LYS A 246 11.47 15.11 -19.22
C LYS A 246 10.00 14.67 -19.37
N SER A 247 9.73 13.42 -19.74
CA SER A 247 8.39 12.83 -19.64
C SER A 247 7.99 12.80 -18.17
N VAL A 248 6.88 13.44 -17.82
CA VAL A 248 6.24 13.32 -16.51
C VAL A 248 6.03 11.83 -16.26
N ILE A 249 6.79 11.25 -15.33
CA ILE A 249 6.59 9.86 -14.93
C ILE A 249 5.21 9.82 -14.24
N GLU A 250 4.25 9.12 -14.83
CA GLU A 250 2.90 9.03 -14.26
C GLU A 250 2.96 8.47 -12.83
N PRO A 251 2.10 8.93 -11.91
CA PRO A 251 2.11 8.48 -10.51
C PRO A 251 2.08 6.95 -10.33
N PHE A 252 1.31 6.24 -11.17
CA PHE A 252 1.23 4.78 -11.18
C PHE A 252 2.58 4.10 -11.48
N MET A 253 3.40 4.70 -12.34
CA MET A 253 4.73 4.19 -12.67
C MET A 253 5.71 4.36 -11.49
N ILE A 254 5.60 5.48 -10.77
CA ILE A 254 6.41 5.75 -9.57
C ILE A 254 6.08 4.73 -8.48
N GLU A 255 4.79 4.51 -8.22
CA GLU A 255 4.32 3.55 -7.22
C GLU A 255 4.74 2.12 -7.56
N PHE A 256 4.57 1.73 -8.83
CA PHE A 256 5.04 0.44 -9.33
C PHE A 256 6.55 0.28 -9.16
N GLY A 257 7.36 1.26 -9.61
CA GLY A 257 8.82 1.20 -9.54
C GLY A 257 9.33 1.09 -8.10
N SER A 258 8.73 1.86 -7.18
CA SER A 258 9.03 1.77 -5.75
C SER A 258 8.74 0.37 -5.18
N THR A 259 7.59 -0.20 -5.55
CA THR A 259 7.20 -1.55 -5.12
C THR A 259 8.14 -2.62 -5.69
N TYR A 260 8.46 -2.53 -6.98
CA TYR A 260 9.40 -3.42 -7.66
C TYR A 260 10.79 -3.40 -6.98
N GLU A 261 11.36 -2.23 -6.71
CA GLU A 261 12.66 -2.10 -6.06
C GLU A 261 12.67 -2.64 -4.62
N ARG A 262 11.56 -2.45 -3.89
CA ARG A 262 11.39 -3.05 -2.55
C ARG A 262 11.43 -4.58 -2.62
N ILE A 263 10.66 -5.18 -3.54
CA ILE A 263 10.62 -6.64 -3.74
C ILE A 263 11.99 -7.17 -4.14
N LYS A 264 12.67 -6.50 -5.07
CA LYS A 264 14.00 -6.90 -5.54
C LYS A 264 15.02 -6.91 -4.39
N ARG A 265 15.03 -5.88 -3.54
CA ARG A 265 15.92 -5.78 -2.37
C ARG A 265 15.66 -6.82 -1.30
N LEU A 266 14.41 -7.24 -1.13
CA LEU A 266 14.05 -8.30 -0.19
C LEU A 266 14.62 -9.67 -0.59
N ASN A 267 15.33 -9.76 -1.74
CA ASN A 267 15.94 -10.97 -2.28
C ASN A 267 14.93 -12.11 -2.29
N VAL A 268 14.19 -12.29 -3.39
CA VAL A 268 13.25 -13.42 -3.59
C VAL A 268 13.89 -14.80 -3.28
N ARG A 269 15.23 -14.90 -3.24
CA ARG A 269 15.96 -16.06 -2.68
C ARG A 269 15.63 -16.40 -1.21
N ILE A 270 15.16 -15.47 -0.38
CA ILE A 270 14.70 -15.74 1.00
C ILE A 270 13.46 -16.67 1.00
N MET A 271 12.79 -16.88 -0.14
CA MET A 271 11.69 -17.85 -0.28
C MET A 271 12.15 -19.29 -0.56
N LYS A 272 13.46 -19.54 -0.71
CA LYS A 272 14.01 -20.89 -0.90
C LYS A 272 14.24 -21.65 0.42
N GLU A 273 14.09 -20.98 1.57
CA GLU A 273 14.36 -21.56 2.91
C GLU A 273 13.10 -21.82 3.74
N ASN A 274 11.91 -21.82 3.15
CA ASN A 274 10.71 -22.21 3.89
C ASN A 274 10.53 -23.74 3.89
N GLU A 275 10.54 -24.34 5.08
CA GLU A 275 10.34 -25.78 5.32
C GLU A 275 8.91 -26.27 4.99
N ASN A 276 8.00 -25.34 4.69
CA ASN A 276 6.58 -25.61 4.49
C ASN A 276 6.31 -26.23 3.10
N ARG A 277 5.88 -27.49 3.05
CA ARG A 277 5.71 -28.26 1.80
C ARG A 277 4.74 -27.63 0.79
N GLN A 278 3.77 -26.85 1.25
CA GLN A 278 2.74 -26.26 0.40
C GLN A 278 3.25 -25.00 -0.32
N GLU A 279 3.98 -24.14 0.38
CA GLU A 279 4.67 -22.97 -0.19
C GLU A 279 5.73 -23.39 -1.21
N LYS A 280 6.47 -24.47 -0.93
CA LYS A 280 7.44 -25.02 -1.88
C LYS A 280 6.81 -25.40 -3.22
N LYS A 281 5.64 -26.05 -3.22
CA LYS A 281 4.94 -26.42 -4.46
C LYS A 281 4.48 -25.20 -5.25
N ILE A 282 4.01 -24.16 -4.56
CA ILE A 282 3.60 -22.90 -5.18
C ILE A 282 4.81 -22.22 -5.80
N ASN A 283 5.94 -22.15 -5.09
CA ASN A 283 7.18 -21.57 -5.59
C ASN A 283 7.73 -22.33 -6.80
N ASP A 284 7.72 -23.67 -6.76
CA ASP A 284 8.19 -24.49 -7.89
C ASP A 284 7.34 -24.23 -9.15
N GLU A 285 6.01 -24.06 -9.00
CA GLU A 285 5.13 -23.75 -10.14
C GLU A 285 5.30 -22.30 -10.63
N ILE A 286 5.50 -21.34 -9.73
CA ILE A 286 5.82 -19.95 -10.09
C ILE A 286 7.14 -19.91 -10.88
N ASP A 287 8.20 -20.53 -10.37
CA ASP A 287 9.51 -20.59 -11.03
C ASP A 287 9.40 -21.23 -12.43
N ARG A 288 8.57 -22.27 -12.56
CA ARG A 288 8.27 -22.90 -13.84
C ARG A 288 7.60 -21.91 -14.80
N LEU A 289 6.53 -21.24 -14.38
CA LEU A 289 5.80 -20.27 -15.21
C LEU A 289 6.69 -19.10 -15.63
N ILE A 290 7.51 -18.57 -14.72
CA ILE A 290 8.48 -17.51 -15.01
C ILE A 290 9.47 -17.98 -16.07
N LYS A 291 9.99 -19.22 -15.95
CA LYS A 291 10.90 -19.79 -16.92
C LYS A 291 10.26 -19.96 -18.30
N GLU A 292 9.00 -20.37 -18.35
CA GLU A 292 8.23 -20.48 -19.60
C GLU A 292 8.03 -19.09 -20.24
N ILE A 293 7.63 -18.09 -19.45
CA ILE A 293 7.39 -16.71 -19.89
C ILE A 293 8.68 -16.04 -20.38
N LEU A 294 9.78 -16.17 -19.65
CA LEU A 294 11.07 -15.57 -20.01
C LEU A 294 11.83 -16.36 -21.07
N CYS A 295 11.33 -17.55 -21.45
CA CYS A 295 12.01 -18.49 -22.34
C CYS A 295 13.43 -18.87 -21.84
N GLY A 296 13.64 -18.89 -20.52
CA GLY A 296 14.94 -19.18 -19.91
C GLY A 296 14.96 -18.99 -18.39
N GLU A 297 16.07 -19.39 -17.76
CA GLU A 297 16.22 -19.36 -16.31
C GLU A 297 16.70 -17.96 -15.86
N HIS A 298 15.98 -17.31 -14.95
CA HIS A 298 16.42 -16.06 -14.34
C HIS A 298 17.59 -16.32 -13.38
N ILE A 299 18.65 -15.53 -13.51
CA ILE A 299 19.82 -15.57 -12.64
C ILE A 299 20.19 -14.15 -12.26
N GLN A 300 20.45 -13.93 -10.98
CA GLN A 300 21.00 -12.68 -10.48
C GLN A 300 22.47 -12.87 -10.08
N GLU A 301 23.36 -12.04 -10.62
CA GLU A 301 24.80 -12.05 -10.34
C GLU A 301 25.26 -10.61 -10.06
N LYS A 302 25.86 -10.38 -8.88
CA LYS A 302 26.42 -9.05 -8.48
C LYS A 302 25.43 -7.87 -8.61
N GLY A 303 24.13 -8.13 -8.45
CA GLY A 303 23.07 -7.11 -8.55
C GLY A 303 22.51 -6.91 -9.97
N GLU A 304 23.08 -7.57 -10.97
CA GLU A 304 22.56 -7.59 -12.34
C GLU A 304 21.71 -8.84 -12.60
N ASP A 305 20.68 -8.69 -13.42
CA ASP A 305 19.76 -9.75 -13.80
C ASP A 305 20.09 -10.29 -15.20
N PHE A 306 20.04 -11.61 -15.35
CA PHE A 306 20.31 -12.33 -16.59
C PHE A 306 19.21 -13.37 -16.85
N VAL A 307 18.95 -13.67 -18.12
CA VAL A 307 18.30 -14.91 -18.53
C VAL A 307 19.36 -15.87 -19.07
N LYS A 308 19.42 -17.07 -18.49
CA LYS A 308 20.21 -18.19 -19.00
C LYS A 308 19.36 -19.04 -19.94
N MET A 309 19.81 -19.13 -21.18
CA MET A 309 19.17 -19.87 -22.25
C MET A 309 19.45 -21.38 -22.13
N ALA A 310 18.66 -22.20 -22.82
CA ALA A 310 18.83 -23.65 -22.85
C ALA A 310 20.21 -24.10 -23.38
N ASP A 311 20.81 -23.31 -24.27
CA ASP A 311 22.16 -23.54 -24.82
C ASP A 311 23.29 -23.07 -23.89
N GLY A 312 22.96 -22.56 -22.70
CA GLY A 312 23.91 -22.08 -21.71
C GLY A 312 24.35 -20.63 -21.87
N ARG A 313 23.95 -19.92 -22.96
CA ARG A 313 24.21 -18.49 -23.10
C ARG A 313 23.51 -17.71 -21.99
N ARG A 314 24.17 -16.65 -21.53
CA ARG A 314 23.65 -15.72 -20.54
C ARG A 314 23.45 -14.37 -21.20
N ILE A 315 22.24 -13.85 -21.12
CA ILE A 315 21.88 -12.57 -21.71
C ILE A 315 21.42 -11.68 -20.57
N SER A 316 22.07 -10.52 -20.39
CA SER A 316 21.62 -9.51 -19.43
C SER A 316 20.18 -9.11 -19.79
N ILE A 317 19.29 -8.95 -18.80
CA ILE A 317 17.90 -8.56 -19.10
C ILE A 317 17.89 -7.25 -19.90
N ALA A 318 18.77 -6.30 -19.59
CA ALA A 318 18.85 -5.01 -20.27
C ALA A 318 19.19 -5.12 -21.77
N ASN A 319 19.80 -6.24 -22.18
CA ASN A 319 20.16 -6.55 -23.56
C ASN A 319 19.29 -7.66 -24.17
N SER A 320 18.24 -8.09 -23.48
CA SER A 320 17.33 -9.15 -23.93
C SER A 320 16.29 -8.62 -24.92
N SER A 321 15.41 -9.48 -25.43
CA SER A 321 14.31 -9.02 -26.31
C SER A 321 13.38 -8.05 -25.56
N SER A 322 12.71 -7.13 -26.26
CA SER A 322 11.77 -6.19 -25.63
C SER A 322 10.71 -6.92 -24.80
N GLY A 323 10.16 -8.02 -25.32
CA GLY A 323 9.22 -8.86 -24.58
C GLY A 323 9.78 -9.39 -23.25
N GLN A 324 11.04 -9.81 -23.20
CA GLN A 324 11.69 -10.24 -21.95
C GLN A 324 11.97 -9.07 -21.01
N GLN A 325 12.41 -7.92 -21.52
CA GLN A 325 12.64 -6.71 -20.73
C GLN A 325 11.36 -6.23 -20.05
N GLU A 326 10.24 -6.26 -20.76
CA GLU A 326 8.94 -5.79 -20.28
C GLU A 326 8.29 -6.78 -19.33
N THR A 327 8.42 -8.07 -19.62
CA THR A 327 7.76 -9.11 -18.83
C THR A 327 8.53 -9.41 -17.53
N PHE A 328 9.84 -9.15 -17.48
CA PHE A 328 10.64 -9.44 -16.30
C PHE A 328 10.14 -8.71 -15.03
N PRO A 329 9.97 -7.37 -15.00
CA PRO A 329 9.42 -6.69 -13.83
C PRO A 329 8.03 -7.21 -13.42
N LEU A 330 7.18 -7.53 -14.40
CA LEU A 330 5.87 -8.14 -14.15
C LEU A 330 6.03 -9.50 -13.43
N THR A 331 6.90 -10.38 -13.93
CA THR A 331 7.15 -11.69 -13.29
C THR A 331 7.67 -11.57 -11.87
N ILE A 332 8.55 -10.61 -11.59
CA ILE A 332 9.07 -10.37 -10.23
C ILE A 332 7.94 -9.97 -9.29
N ILE A 333 7.08 -9.04 -9.68
CA ILE A 333 5.96 -8.62 -8.83
C ILE A 333 4.94 -9.75 -8.65
N LEU A 334 4.55 -10.42 -9.74
CA LEU A 334 3.59 -11.52 -9.68
C LEU A 334 4.09 -12.68 -8.80
N SER A 335 5.40 -12.97 -8.85
CA SER A 335 6.03 -13.99 -7.99
C SER A 335 5.99 -13.64 -6.51
N ALA A 336 5.99 -12.34 -6.19
CA ALA A 336 5.95 -11.86 -4.82
C ALA A 336 4.52 -11.76 -4.27
N LEU A 337 3.49 -11.71 -5.12
CA LEU A 337 2.08 -11.57 -4.72
C LEU A 337 1.66 -12.49 -3.56
N PRO A 338 1.96 -13.81 -3.58
CA PRO A 338 1.55 -14.71 -2.49
C PRO A 338 2.13 -14.33 -1.13
N PHE A 339 3.16 -13.49 -1.11
CA PHE A 339 3.96 -13.15 0.06
C PHE A 339 3.91 -11.66 0.42
N LEU A 340 3.37 -10.83 -0.48
CA LEU A 340 3.12 -9.40 -0.23
C LEU A 340 1.88 -9.19 0.65
N VAL A 341 0.99 -10.18 0.70
CA VAL A 341 -0.17 -10.17 1.58
C VAL A 341 0.31 -10.49 2.99
N GLU A 342 0.36 -9.47 3.85
CA GLU A 342 0.67 -9.65 5.28
C GLU A 342 -0.24 -10.74 5.87
N ALA A 343 0.25 -11.54 6.83
CA ALA A 343 -0.52 -12.64 7.42
C ALA A 343 -1.88 -12.22 8.05
N ARG A 344 -2.06 -10.91 8.31
CA ARG A 344 -3.29 -10.29 8.83
C ARG A 344 -4.08 -9.51 7.78
N SER A 345 -3.59 -9.43 6.55
CA SER A 345 -4.29 -8.74 5.47
C SER A 345 -5.47 -9.59 4.98
N PRO A 346 -6.65 -8.98 4.72
CA PRO A 346 -7.82 -9.70 4.22
C PRO A 346 -7.65 -10.12 2.77
N GLY A 347 -6.68 -9.53 2.04
CA GLY A 347 -6.40 -9.83 0.65
C GLY A 347 -5.81 -8.64 -0.11
N GLN A 348 -5.71 -8.81 -1.42
CA GLN A 348 -5.19 -7.81 -2.34
C GLN A 348 -6.02 -7.77 -3.62
N THR A 349 -6.34 -6.56 -4.09
CA THR A 349 -6.86 -6.32 -5.44
C THR A 349 -5.70 -5.93 -6.34
N VAL A 350 -5.50 -6.68 -7.42
CA VAL A 350 -4.43 -6.44 -8.39
C VAL A 350 -5.04 -5.97 -9.71
N TYR A 351 -4.59 -4.81 -10.18
CA TYR A 351 -4.95 -4.24 -11.48
C TYR A 351 -3.77 -4.43 -12.42
N ILE A 352 -3.99 -5.11 -13.54
CA ILE A 352 -2.95 -5.36 -14.53
C ILE A 352 -3.40 -4.74 -15.84
N GLU A 353 -2.67 -3.73 -16.27
CA GLU A 353 -2.81 -3.20 -17.62
C GLU A 353 -1.89 -3.97 -18.56
N GLU A 354 -2.46 -4.52 -19.62
CA GLU A 354 -1.66 -5.09 -20.70
C GLU A 354 -1.01 -3.93 -21.49
N PRO A 355 0.30 -3.99 -21.77
CA PRO A 355 0.92 -3.00 -22.63
C PRO A 355 0.40 -3.14 -24.07
N GLU A 356 -0.13 -2.05 -24.64
CA GLU A 356 -0.57 -1.95 -26.06
C GLU A 356 0.57 -2.15 -27.05
#